data_AF-A0A3P1ATZ4-F1
#
_entry.id   AF-A0A3P1ATZ4-F1
#
_cell.length_a   1.000
_cell.length_b   1.000
_cell.length_c   1.000
_cell.angle_alpha   90.00
_cell.angle_beta   90.00
_cell.angle_gamma   90.00
#
_symmetry.space_group_name_H-M   'P 1'
#
loop_
_entity.id
_entity.type
_entity.pdbx_description
1 polymer ?
#
loop_
_entity_poly.entity_id
_entity_poly.type
_entity_poly.pdbx_seq_one_letter_code
_entity_poly.pdbx_strand_id
1 'polypeptide(L)'
;MIKNGRSEIHNLQTDRYIFKVEAGDEKNEIIRYYDFEGPYSNINELITDSKFYNELKLSKPKTASKLILPQNIPPLKKIIFVPKNKKFDNSLFTFLNHSFVPKFKNGEISGIHFFEPTKTRILNIYDMNLKGVLDAEIQMYDNENKKWINKRTTLFPLHWTEGNLLAELELAYLYRFPIINKKNQFGGVTSKGIKVIFIIVNDIPKTAYPIL
;
A
#
# COMPACT_ATOMS: atom_id res chain seq x y z
N MET A 1 -40.67 33.64 16.20
CA MET A 1 -39.95 33.28 17.45
C MET A 1 -39.50 31.83 17.34
N ILE A 2 -38.18 31.63 17.47
CA ILE A 2 -37.46 30.45 18.04
C ILE A 2 -37.77 29.08 17.41
N LYS A 3 -36.97 28.58 16.45
CA LYS A 3 -35.74 27.75 16.60
C LYS A 3 -35.87 26.59 17.61
N ASN A 4 -35.85 25.35 17.12
CA ASN A 4 -34.79 24.36 17.38
C ASN A 4 -35.27 22.92 17.12
N GLY A 5 -34.49 22.22 16.31
CA GLY A 5 -34.52 20.77 16.14
C GLY A 5 -33.23 20.39 15.44
N ARG A 6 -32.12 20.50 16.18
CA ARG A 6 -30.76 20.18 15.74
C ARG A 6 -30.75 18.77 15.14
N SER A 7 -30.39 18.63 13.85
CA SER A 7 -29.88 17.35 13.38
C SER A 7 -28.51 17.18 14.00
N GLU A 8 -28.34 16.13 14.78
CA GLU A 8 -27.06 15.72 15.36
C GLU A 8 -26.06 15.53 14.22
N ILE A 9 -25.20 16.53 14.03
CA ILE A 9 -23.98 16.39 13.24
C ILE A 9 -23.10 15.50 14.09
N HIS A 10 -23.10 14.20 13.80
CA HIS A 10 -22.12 13.29 14.35
C HIS A 10 -20.74 13.90 14.13
N ASN A 11 -20.09 14.26 15.24
CA ASN A 11 -18.67 14.52 15.34
C ASN A 11 -17.93 13.28 14.82
N LEU A 12 -17.66 13.27 13.52
CA LEU A 12 -16.69 12.37 12.93
C LEU A 12 -15.38 13.16 12.92
N GLN A 13 -14.44 12.77 13.78
CA GLN A 13 -13.02 12.98 13.51
C GLN A 13 -12.77 12.40 12.11
N THR A 14 -12.39 13.22 11.13
CA THR A 14 -12.20 12.70 9.78
C THR A 14 -10.72 12.73 9.41
N ASP A 15 -10.12 11.56 9.22
CA ASP A 15 -8.78 11.35 8.65
C ASP A 15 -8.75 11.67 7.15
N ARG A 16 -9.15 12.89 6.74
CA ARG A 16 -9.45 13.22 5.34
C ARG A 16 -8.37 14.13 4.73
N TYR A 17 -7.74 13.65 3.67
CA TYR A 17 -6.73 14.34 2.87
C TYR A 17 -7.35 14.73 1.52
N ILE A 18 -6.97 15.87 0.93
CA ILE A 18 -7.21 16.12 -0.49
C ILE A 18 -5.97 15.74 -1.27
N PHE A 19 -6.19 15.03 -2.36
CA PHE A 19 -5.15 14.60 -3.25
C PHE A 19 -5.21 15.29 -4.60
N LYS A 20 -4.05 15.77 -5.06
CA LYS A 20 -3.82 15.99 -6.49
C LYS A 20 -3.55 14.63 -7.13
N VAL A 21 -4.53 14.10 -7.86
CA VAL A 21 -4.35 12.90 -8.68
C VAL A 21 -3.73 13.35 -10.00
N GLU A 22 -2.46 13.03 -10.24
CA GLU A 22 -1.98 13.00 -11.62
C GLU A 22 -2.75 11.88 -12.34
N ALA A 23 -3.26 12.15 -13.53
CA ALA A 23 -3.95 11.15 -14.34
C ALA A 23 -2.97 10.02 -14.67
N GLY A 24 -2.94 9.00 -13.81
CA GLY A 24 -1.90 8.00 -13.78
C GLY A 24 -2.26 6.86 -12.85
N ASP A 25 -2.99 5.90 -13.43
CA ASP A 25 -3.07 4.50 -13.02
C ASP A 25 -4.05 4.17 -11.86
N GLU A 26 -5.35 4.18 -12.19
CA GLU A 26 -6.46 3.64 -11.38
C GLU A 26 -6.31 2.15 -11.00
N LYS A 27 -5.25 1.47 -11.47
CA LYS A 27 -5.03 0.02 -11.29
C LYS A 27 -4.18 -0.36 -10.08
N ASN A 28 -3.58 0.59 -9.37
CA ASN A 28 -2.76 0.30 -8.19
C ASN A 28 -3.47 0.74 -6.90
N GLU A 29 -3.59 -0.15 -5.91
CA GLU A 29 -4.18 0.19 -4.59
C GLU A 29 -3.30 1.16 -3.78
N ILE A 30 -2.02 1.32 -4.17
CA ILE A 30 -1.09 2.28 -3.59
C ILE A 30 -0.98 3.49 -4.51
N ILE A 31 -1.64 4.58 -4.14
CA ILE A 31 -1.65 5.84 -4.91
C ILE A 31 -0.48 6.72 -4.44
N ARG A 32 0.26 7.33 -5.37
CA ARG A 32 1.29 8.31 -5.07
C ARG A 32 0.74 9.72 -5.13
N TYR A 33 1.05 10.50 -4.12
CA TYR A 33 0.67 11.91 -4.04
C TYR A 33 1.95 12.73 -3.86
N TYR A 34 2.34 13.44 -4.92
CA TYR A 34 3.56 14.27 -4.91
C TYR A 34 3.32 15.65 -4.28
N ASP A 35 2.07 16.13 -4.31
CA ASP A 35 1.61 17.37 -3.69
C ASP A 35 0.37 17.03 -2.85
N PHE A 36 0.55 16.75 -1.55
CA PHE A 36 -0.55 16.51 -0.62
C PHE A 36 -0.85 17.76 0.19
N GLU A 37 -2.12 18.01 0.47
CA GLU A 37 -2.54 18.94 1.52
C GLU A 37 -3.49 18.22 2.49
N GLY A 38 -3.31 18.46 3.79
CA GLY A 38 -3.99 17.74 4.86
C GLY A 38 -3.04 16.86 5.71
N PRO A 39 -3.57 16.03 6.64
CA PRO A 39 -5.00 15.77 6.85
C PRO A 39 -5.74 17.02 7.31
N TYR A 40 -6.99 17.15 6.88
CA TYR A 40 -7.95 18.10 7.42
C TYR A 40 -8.90 17.36 8.33
N SER A 41 -9.18 17.93 9.50
CA SER A 41 -10.04 17.34 10.52
C SER A 41 -11.50 17.25 10.08
N ASN A 42 -11.92 18.07 9.10
CA ASN A 42 -13.27 18.08 8.51
C ASN A 42 -13.32 18.82 7.15
N ILE A 43 -14.48 18.79 6.48
CA ILE A 43 -14.69 19.45 5.18
C ILE A 43 -14.56 20.98 5.27
N ASN A 44 -14.87 21.61 6.40
CA ASN A 44 -14.75 23.06 6.52
C ASN A 44 -13.28 23.48 6.54
N GLU A 45 -12.45 22.78 7.31
CA GLU A 45 -10.99 23.00 7.35
C GLU A 45 -10.36 22.78 5.97
N LEU A 46 -10.81 21.75 5.26
CA LEU A 46 -10.45 21.51 3.86
C LEU A 46 -10.80 22.72 2.97
N ILE A 47 -12.02 23.25 3.07
CA ILE A 47 -12.50 24.37 2.25
C ILE A 47 -11.72 25.66 2.56
N THR A 48 -11.35 25.87 3.82
CA THR A 48 -10.64 27.10 4.24
C THR A 48 -9.15 27.03 3.96
N ASP A 49 -8.51 25.88 4.21
CA ASP A 49 -7.05 25.83 4.37
C ASP A 49 -6.35 25.21 3.17
N SER A 50 -7.08 24.48 2.31
CA SER A 50 -6.52 23.87 1.10
C SER A 50 -6.26 24.91 0.01
N LYS A 51 -4.99 25.12 -0.34
CA LYS A 51 -4.63 25.99 -1.47
C LYS A 51 -5.09 25.35 -2.77
N PHE A 52 -4.92 24.03 -2.92
CA PHE A 52 -5.38 23.30 -4.11
C PHE A 52 -6.89 23.44 -4.34
N TYR A 53 -7.72 23.22 -3.31
CA TYR A 53 -9.17 23.37 -3.44
C TYR A 53 -9.54 24.82 -3.80
N ASN A 54 -8.91 25.80 -3.14
CA ASN A 54 -9.21 27.20 -3.37
C ASN A 54 -8.81 27.66 -4.79
N GLU A 55 -7.67 27.18 -5.31
CA GLU A 55 -7.26 27.40 -6.71
C GLU A 55 -8.19 26.70 -7.70
N LEU A 56 -8.59 25.46 -7.41
CA LEU A 56 -9.52 24.68 -8.24
C LEU A 56 -10.92 25.31 -8.26
N LYS A 57 -11.36 25.89 -7.14
CA LYS A 57 -12.64 26.59 -7.02
C LYS A 57 -12.68 27.84 -7.90
N LEU A 58 -11.57 28.57 -8.00
CA LEU A 58 -11.44 29.75 -8.87
C LEU A 58 -11.42 29.36 -10.35
N SER A 59 -10.66 28.30 -10.70
CA SER A 59 -10.45 27.91 -12.11
C SER A 59 -11.53 26.97 -12.68
N LYS A 60 -12.05 26.04 -11.88
CA LYS A 60 -13.01 25.00 -12.26
C LYS A 60 -14.04 24.73 -11.15
N PRO A 61 -14.97 25.67 -10.88
CA PRO A 61 -15.87 25.62 -9.72
C PRO A 61 -16.77 24.36 -9.69
N LYS A 62 -17.28 23.91 -10.84
CA LYS A 62 -18.10 22.68 -10.92
C LYS A 62 -17.31 21.43 -10.50
N THR A 63 -16.01 21.39 -10.82
CA THR A 63 -15.12 20.28 -10.42
C THR A 63 -14.80 20.37 -8.94
N ALA A 64 -14.48 21.57 -8.44
CA ALA A 64 -14.24 21.79 -7.01
C ALA A 64 -15.43 21.39 -6.14
N SER A 65 -16.65 21.78 -6.51
CA SER A 65 -17.86 21.40 -5.76
C SER A 65 -18.11 19.90 -5.73
N LYS A 66 -17.73 19.16 -6.77
CA LYS A 66 -17.81 17.69 -6.77
C LYS A 66 -16.76 17.08 -5.85
N LEU A 67 -15.56 17.65 -5.78
CA LEU A 67 -14.44 17.11 -5.02
C LEU A 67 -14.71 17.05 -3.51
N ILE A 68 -15.46 18.01 -2.97
CA ILE A 68 -15.80 18.05 -1.53
C ILE A 68 -16.94 17.12 -1.12
N LEU A 69 -17.57 16.43 -2.08
CA LEU A 69 -18.62 15.48 -1.77
C LEU A 69 -18.02 14.26 -1.05
N PRO A 70 -18.63 13.75 0.03
CA PRO A 70 -18.08 12.64 0.81
C PRO A 70 -17.70 11.41 -0.03
N GLN A 71 -18.47 11.09 -1.05
CA GLN A 71 -18.20 9.96 -1.97
C GLN A 71 -16.94 10.15 -2.84
N ASN A 72 -16.47 11.39 -2.99
CA ASN A 72 -15.30 11.74 -3.80
C ASN A 72 -14.07 12.07 -2.94
N ILE A 73 -14.19 12.04 -1.62
CA ILE A 73 -13.08 12.13 -0.68
C ILE A 73 -12.82 10.71 -0.16
N PRO A 74 -11.92 9.94 -0.78
CA PRO A 74 -11.66 8.58 -0.34
C PRO A 74 -11.11 8.58 1.10
N PRO A 75 -11.57 7.68 1.97
CA PRO A 75 -10.98 7.53 3.30
C PRO A 75 -9.51 7.13 3.14
N LEU A 76 -8.63 7.80 3.89
CA LEU A 76 -7.24 7.41 3.92
C LEU A 76 -7.12 6.01 4.53
N LYS A 77 -6.69 5.04 3.72
CA LYS A 77 -6.47 3.67 4.22
C LYS A 77 -5.08 3.50 4.83
N LYS A 78 -4.04 4.18 4.30
CA LYS A 78 -2.65 4.04 4.75
C LYS A 78 -1.75 5.15 4.20
N ILE A 79 -0.80 5.66 5.00
CA ILE A 79 0.27 6.57 4.55
C ILE A 79 1.63 5.92 4.82
N ILE A 80 2.54 6.02 3.85
CA ILE A 80 3.95 5.75 4.04
C ILE A 80 4.69 7.08 3.85
N PHE A 81 5.33 7.57 4.91
CA PHE A 81 6.14 8.78 4.83
C PHE A 81 7.45 8.47 4.12
N VAL A 82 7.76 9.27 3.10
CA VAL A 82 9.02 9.18 2.36
C VAL A 82 9.72 10.54 2.32
N PRO A 83 11.06 10.60 2.21
CA PRO A 83 11.77 11.87 2.12
C PRO A 83 11.34 12.67 0.88
N LYS A 84 11.08 13.97 1.05
CA LYS A 84 10.50 14.88 0.03
C LYS A 84 11.21 14.85 -1.34
N ASN A 85 12.52 14.69 -1.36
CA ASN A 85 13.33 14.73 -2.59
C ASN A 85 13.69 13.35 -3.12
N LYS A 86 13.11 12.28 -2.56
CA LYS A 86 13.42 10.91 -2.93
C LYS A 86 12.46 10.41 -4.00
N LYS A 87 13.01 10.08 -5.17
CA LYS A 87 12.27 9.43 -6.25
C LYS A 87 12.40 7.92 -6.11
N PHE A 88 11.28 7.22 -6.17
CA PHE A 88 11.23 5.76 -6.13
C PHE A 88 10.88 5.21 -7.51
N ASP A 89 11.51 4.09 -7.87
CA ASP A 89 11.16 3.33 -9.06
C ASP A 89 9.71 2.84 -8.96
N ASN A 90 8.95 2.96 -10.05
CA ASN A 90 7.55 2.53 -10.07
C ASN A 90 7.37 1.05 -9.75
N SER A 91 8.37 0.24 -10.08
CA SER A 91 8.39 -1.18 -9.86
C SER A 91 8.32 -1.57 -8.40
N LEU A 92 8.86 -0.73 -7.50
CA LEU A 92 8.82 -0.98 -6.06
C LEU A 92 7.39 -1.01 -5.53
N PHE A 93 6.52 -0.14 -6.04
CA PHE A 93 5.13 -0.10 -5.63
C PHE A 93 4.36 -1.34 -6.10
N THR A 94 4.71 -1.89 -7.26
CA THR A 94 4.13 -3.17 -7.72
C THR A 94 4.54 -4.32 -6.79
N PHE A 95 5.80 -4.38 -6.36
CA PHE A 95 6.27 -5.40 -5.41
C PHE A 95 5.64 -5.25 -4.03
N LEU A 96 5.53 -4.02 -3.53
CA LEU A 96 4.86 -3.73 -2.26
C LEU A 96 3.39 -4.10 -2.32
N ASN A 97 2.69 -3.70 -3.39
CA ASN A 97 1.29 -4.06 -3.58
C ASN A 97 1.11 -5.57 -3.58
N HIS A 98 1.98 -6.33 -4.25
CA HIS A 98 1.92 -7.80 -4.23
C HIS A 98 2.30 -8.40 -2.86
N SER A 99 3.09 -7.70 -2.05
CA SER A 99 3.46 -8.14 -0.69
C SER A 99 2.33 -7.92 0.32
N PHE A 100 1.46 -6.91 0.10
CA PHE A 100 0.37 -6.53 1.00
C PHE A 100 -1.00 -7.04 0.55
N VAL A 101 -1.26 -7.01 -0.75
CA VAL A 101 -2.58 -7.22 -1.34
C VAL A 101 -2.64 -8.63 -1.93
N PRO A 102 -3.44 -9.55 -1.35
CA PRO A 102 -3.69 -10.84 -1.98
C PRO A 102 -4.24 -10.67 -3.39
N LYS A 103 -3.81 -11.55 -4.28
CA LYS A 103 -4.60 -11.87 -5.48
C LYS A 103 -5.15 -13.27 -5.34
N PHE A 104 -6.47 -13.36 -5.29
CA PHE A 104 -7.22 -14.61 -5.27
C PHE A 104 -7.51 -15.03 -6.71
N LYS A 105 -7.07 -16.23 -7.10
CA LYS A 105 -7.38 -16.80 -8.42
C LYS A 105 -7.49 -18.31 -8.31
N ASN A 106 -8.57 -18.88 -8.86
CA ASN A 106 -8.80 -20.33 -8.88
C ASN A 106 -8.73 -21.01 -7.51
N GLY A 107 -9.10 -20.32 -6.43
CA GLY A 107 -9.03 -20.85 -5.07
C GLY A 107 -7.64 -20.81 -4.44
N GLU A 108 -6.65 -20.24 -5.13
CA GLU A 108 -5.30 -20.03 -4.62
C GLU A 108 -5.05 -18.55 -4.28
N ILE A 109 -4.09 -18.33 -3.38
CA ILE A 109 -3.59 -17.01 -3.01
C ILE A 109 -2.21 -16.79 -3.63
N SER A 110 -2.05 -15.72 -4.42
CA SER A 110 -0.74 -15.22 -4.85
C SER A 110 -0.36 -13.93 -4.11
N GLY A 111 0.95 -13.77 -3.86
CA GLY A 111 1.48 -12.69 -3.03
C GLY A 111 1.44 -12.97 -1.54
N ILE A 112 1.43 -11.90 -0.75
CA ILE A 112 1.54 -11.91 0.71
C ILE A 112 2.88 -12.47 1.18
N HIS A 113 3.79 -11.52 1.32
CA HIS A 113 5.10 -11.72 1.92
C HIS A 113 5.30 -10.79 3.11
N PHE A 114 4.35 -9.89 3.37
CA PHE A 114 4.32 -9.02 4.54
C PHE A 114 3.16 -9.42 5.44
N PHE A 115 3.46 -9.62 6.72
CA PHE A 115 2.46 -10.04 7.69
C PHE A 115 1.66 -8.83 8.21
N GLU A 116 0.35 -8.83 7.98
CA GLU A 116 -0.58 -7.87 8.57
C GLU A 116 -1.56 -8.62 9.48
N PRO A 117 -1.45 -8.48 10.82
CA PRO A 117 -2.20 -9.31 11.78
C PRO A 117 -3.72 -9.10 11.72
N THR A 118 -4.18 -7.98 11.18
CA THR A 118 -5.62 -7.70 11.00
C THR A 118 -6.23 -8.46 9.81
N LYS A 119 -5.41 -8.97 8.88
CA LYS A 119 -5.86 -9.63 7.65
C LYS A 119 -5.35 -11.06 7.51
N THR A 120 -4.28 -11.41 8.21
CA THR A 120 -3.55 -12.66 8.05
C THR A 120 -3.42 -13.36 9.39
N ARG A 121 -3.66 -14.68 9.40
CA ARG A 121 -3.36 -15.55 10.54
C ARG A 121 -2.18 -16.45 10.18
N ILE A 122 -1.20 -16.57 11.07
CA ILE A 122 -0.17 -17.60 10.95
C ILE A 122 -0.74 -18.85 11.62
N LEU A 123 -0.84 -19.94 10.85
CA LEU A 123 -1.29 -21.24 11.36
C LEU A 123 -0.10 -22.04 11.90
N ASN A 124 0.99 -22.10 11.12
CA ASN A 124 2.20 -22.85 11.45
C ASN A 124 3.44 -22.08 10.98
N ILE A 125 4.54 -22.19 11.74
CA ILE A 125 5.87 -21.75 11.31
C ILE A 125 6.71 -23.01 11.12
N TYR A 126 7.22 -23.22 9.91
CA TYR A 126 8.03 -24.37 9.56
C TYR A 126 9.52 -24.10 9.73
N ASP A 127 9.97 -22.89 9.42
CA ASP A 127 11.38 -22.49 9.56
C ASP A 127 11.50 -20.97 9.77
N MET A 128 12.62 -20.56 10.38
CA MET A 128 12.97 -19.16 10.62
C MET A 128 14.49 -18.98 10.59
N ASN A 129 14.98 -18.08 9.73
CA ASN A 129 16.41 -17.73 9.74
C ASN A 129 16.73 -16.67 10.82
N LEU A 130 18.02 -16.47 11.10
CA LEU A 130 18.52 -15.51 12.10
C LEU A 130 18.13 -14.05 11.82
N LYS A 131 17.62 -13.74 10.62
CA LYS A 131 17.14 -12.41 10.24
C LYS A 131 15.62 -12.25 10.39
N GLY A 132 14.92 -13.30 10.82
CA GLY A 132 13.48 -13.31 11.06
C GLY A 132 12.64 -13.57 9.81
N VAL A 133 13.23 -14.00 8.69
CA VAL A 133 12.45 -14.51 7.55
C VAL A 133 11.83 -15.83 7.95
N LEU A 134 10.55 -16.00 7.66
CA LEU A 134 9.79 -17.21 8.00
C LEU A 134 9.44 -18.00 6.75
N ASP A 135 9.40 -19.32 6.85
CA ASP A 135 8.54 -20.19 6.04
C ASP A 135 7.36 -20.61 6.91
N ALA A 136 6.15 -20.23 6.51
CA ALA A 136 4.96 -20.37 7.32
C ALA A 136 3.75 -20.78 6.50
N GLU A 137 2.84 -21.51 7.13
CA GLU A 137 1.46 -21.65 6.67
C GLU A 137 0.64 -20.48 7.22
N ILE A 138 0.03 -19.73 6.32
CA ILE A 138 -0.87 -18.63 6.63
C ILE A 138 -2.29 -18.94 6.20
N GLN A 139 -3.24 -18.25 6.80
CA GLN A 139 -4.64 -18.28 6.46
C GLN A 139 -5.15 -16.85 6.27
N MET A 140 -5.86 -16.61 5.16
CA MET A 140 -6.44 -15.31 4.83
C MET A 140 -7.89 -15.46 4.37
N TYR A 141 -8.69 -14.44 4.64
CA TYR A 141 -10.09 -14.42 4.27
C TYR A 141 -10.26 -13.80 2.88
N ASP A 142 -10.79 -14.58 1.95
CA ASP A 142 -11.23 -14.13 0.64
C ASP A 142 -12.61 -13.48 0.79
N ASN A 143 -12.62 -12.14 0.79
CA ASN A 143 -13.84 -11.35 0.93
C ASN A 143 -14.82 -11.53 -0.22
N GLU A 144 -14.34 -11.89 -1.43
CA GLU A 144 -15.17 -12.07 -2.61
C GLU A 144 -15.88 -13.42 -2.53
N ASN A 145 -15.13 -14.49 -2.27
CA ASN A 145 -15.65 -15.86 -2.21
C ASN A 145 -16.10 -16.31 -0.82
N LYS A 146 -16.03 -15.41 0.18
CA LYS A 146 -16.45 -15.62 1.58
C LYS A 146 -15.85 -16.85 2.25
N LYS A 147 -14.59 -17.16 1.93
CA LYS A 147 -13.89 -18.37 2.43
C LYS A 147 -12.51 -18.05 2.98
N TRP A 148 -12.07 -18.86 3.93
CA TRP A 148 -10.67 -18.88 4.36
C TRP A 148 -9.86 -19.73 3.40
N ILE A 149 -8.70 -19.23 2.99
CA ILE A 149 -7.78 -19.94 2.10
C ILE A 149 -6.43 -20.02 2.81
N ASN A 150 -5.86 -21.22 2.84
CA ASN A 150 -4.54 -21.47 3.40
C ASN A 150 -3.47 -21.36 2.32
N LYS A 151 -2.27 -20.95 2.71
CA LYS A 151 -1.11 -20.88 1.83
C LYS A 151 0.16 -21.10 2.62
N ARG A 152 1.09 -21.90 2.08
CA ARG A 152 2.49 -21.87 2.51
C ARG A 152 3.25 -20.78 1.76
N THR A 153 3.96 -19.91 2.49
CA THR A 153 4.69 -18.78 1.91
C THR A 153 5.88 -18.41 2.77
N THR A 154 6.81 -17.65 2.19
CA THR A 154 7.82 -16.96 2.98
C THR A 154 7.35 -15.57 3.37
N LEU A 155 7.65 -15.17 4.61
CA LEU A 155 7.32 -13.86 5.16
C LEU A 155 8.58 -13.08 5.49
N PHE A 156 8.54 -11.77 5.22
CA PHE A 156 9.49 -10.81 5.77
C PHE A 156 9.37 -10.78 7.31
N PRO A 157 10.38 -10.28 8.02
CA PRO A 157 10.34 -10.26 9.48
C PRO A 157 9.09 -9.58 10.01
N LEU A 158 8.42 -10.24 10.95
CA LEU A 158 7.10 -9.80 11.46
C LEU A 158 7.13 -8.41 12.14
N HIS A 159 8.31 -7.96 12.56
CA HIS A 159 8.51 -6.65 13.18
C HIS A 159 8.75 -5.52 12.16
N TRP A 160 8.85 -5.84 10.86
CA TRP A 160 9.02 -4.82 9.84
C TRP A 160 7.73 -4.02 9.64
N THR A 161 7.87 -2.71 9.53
CA THR A 161 6.82 -1.83 9.03
C THR A 161 6.83 -1.79 7.51
N GLU A 162 5.78 -1.25 6.90
CA GLU A 162 5.71 -1.03 5.45
C GLU A 162 6.79 -0.07 4.98
N GLY A 163 7.12 0.93 5.80
CA GLY A 163 8.23 1.86 5.54
C GLY A 163 9.58 1.15 5.56
N ASN A 164 9.78 0.20 6.48
CA ASN A 164 10.97 -0.65 6.46
C ASN A 164 11.00 -1.50 5.19
N LEU A 165 9.90 -2.16 4.84
CA LEU A 165 9.84 -2.99 3.65
C LEU A 165 10.14 -2.18 2.38
N LEU A 166 9.57 -0.98 2.22
CA LEU A 166 9.84 -0.10 1.08
C LEU A 166 11.33 0.24 0.97
N ALA A 167 11.95 0.70 2.07
CA ALA A 167 13.35 1.10 2.07
C ALA A 167 14.30 -0.09 1.80
N GLU A 168 14.01 -1.25 2.38
CA GLU A 168 14.83 -2.45 2.22
C GLU A 168 14.70 -3.06 0.82
N LEU A 169 13.48 -3.05 0.23
CA LEU A 169 13.25 -3.49 -1.14
C LEU A 169 13.86 -2.53 -2.16
N GLU A 170 13.85 -1.22 -1.91
CA GLU A 170 14.52 -0.25 -2.78
C GLU A 170 16.01 -0.57 -2.91
N LEU A 171 16.70 -0.76 -1.78
CA LEU A 171 18.12 -1.08 -1.78
C LEU A 171 18.40 -2.42 -2.47
N ALA A 172 17.64 -3.46 -2.11
CA ALA A 172 17.80 -4.79 -2.71
C ALA A 172 17.49 -4.79 -4.22
N TYR A 173 16.53 -3.97 -4.67
CA TYR A 173 16.18 -3.85 -6.08
C TYR A 173 17.23 -3.06 -6.86
N LEU A 174 17.75 -1.96 -6.30
CA LEU A 174 18.79 -1.14 -6.93
C LEU A 174 20.05 -1.96 -7.24
N TYR A 175 20.44 -2.84 -6.31
CA TYR A 175 21.62 -3.70 -6.43
C TYR A 175 21.30 -5.14 -6.80
N ARG A 176 20.16 -5.37 -7.46
CA ARG A 176 19.75 -6.71 -7.88
C ARG A 176 20.69 -7.29 -8.94
N PHE A 177 20.79 -8.62 -8.98
CA PHE A 177 21.60 -9.36 -9.93
C PHE A 177 20.76 -10.49 -10.58
N PRO A 178 21.00 -10.83 -11.86
CA PRO A 178 20.30 -11.94 -12.49
C PRO A 178 20.67 -13.27 -11.83
N ILE A 179 19.70 -14.17 -11.67
CA ILE A 179 19.96 -15.51 -11.16
C ILE A 179 20.27 -16.43 -12.34
N ILE A 180 21.46 -17.04 -12.29
CA ILE A 180 21.94 -17.96 -13.33
C ILE A 180 20.93 -19.09 -13.52
N ASN A 181 20.60 -19.40 -14.77
CA ASN A 181 19.64 -20.45 -15.17
C ASN A 181 18.19 -20.25 -14.68
N LYS A 182 17.81 -19.06 -14.23
CA LYS A 182 16.45 -18.73 -13.82
C LYS A 182 15.94 -17.51 -14.59
N LYS A 183 15.25 -17.77 -15.70
CA LYS A 183 14.62 -16.71 -16.51
C LYS A 183 13.68 -15.88 -15.64
N ASN A 184 13.71 -14.55 -15.83
CA ASN A 184 12.85 -13.58 -15.13
C ASN A 184 13.11 -13.45 -13.62
N GLN A 185 14.15 -14.08 -13.06
CA GLN A 185 14.45 -13.99 -11.63
C GLN A 185 15.72 -13.19 -11.38
N PHE A 186 15.63 -12.30 -10.40
CA PHE A 186 16.74 -11.47 -9.95
C PHE A 186 16.88 -11.61 -8.44
N GLY A 187 18.09 -11.87 -7.97
CA GLY A 187 18.42 -11.85 -6.55
C GLY A 187 18.72 -10.43 -6.11
N GLY A 188 18.45 -10.13 -4.85
CA GLY A 188 18.90 -8.90 -4.18
C GLY A 188 19.12 -9.18 -2.70
N VAL A 189 19.81 -8.25 -2.03
CA VAL A 189 20.11 -8.35 -0.61
C VAL A 189 19.75 -7.03 0.06
N THR A 190 18.94 -7.09 1.10
CA THR A 190 18.56 -5.91 1.88
C THR A 190 19.73 -5.42 2.74
N SER A 191 19.62 -4.22 3.32
CA SER A 191 20.66 -3.69 4.22
C SER A 191 20.86 -4.56 5.47
N LYS A 192 19.84 -5.36 5.82
CA LYS A 192 19.85 -6.32 6.94
C LYS A 192 20.40 -7.70 6.57
N GLY A 193 20.81 -7.90 5.31
CA GLY A 193 21.32 -9.16 4.80
C GLY A 193 20.23 -10.17 4.46
N ILE A 194 18.98 -9.76 4.33
CA ILE A 194 17.89 -10.63 3.88
C ILE A 194 17.98 -10.79 2.38
N LYS A 195 18.01 -12.03 1.91
CA LYS A 195 17.99 -12.34 0.49
C LYS A 195 16.56 -12.22 -0.03
N VAL A 196 16.41 -11.58 -1.18
CA VAL A 196 15.12 -11.33 -1.83
C VAL A 196 15.20 -11.84 -3.26
N ILE A 197 14.12 -12.46 -3.73
CA ILE A 197 13.94 -12.81 -5.13
C ILE A 197 12.92 -11.86 -5.73
N PHE A 198 13.29 -11.21 -6.82
CA PHE A 198 12.41 -10.40 -7.66
C PHE A 198 12.04 -11.16 -8.92
N ILE A 199 10.75 -11.18 -9.25
CA ILE A 199 10.24 -11.71 -10.52
C ILE A 199 9.88 -10.55 -11.43
N ILE A 200 10.55 -10.46 -12.58
CA ILE A 200 10.37 -9.40 -13.58
C ILE A 200 10.21 -10.07 -14.95
N VAL A 201 9.06 -9.90 -15.59
CA VAL A 201 8.72 -10.55 -16.86
C VAL A 201 8.53 -9.49 -17.93
N ASN A 202 9.37 -9.49 -18.98
CA ASN A 202 9.35 -8.48 -20.04
C ASN A 202 9.39 -7.04 -19.46
N ASP A 203 10.34 -6.80 -18.56
CA ASP A 203 10.49 -5.54 -17.80
C ASP A 203 9.31 -5.14 -16.92
N ILE A 204 8.30 -6.01 -16.77
CA ILE A 204 7.15 -5.78 -15.91
C ILE A 204 7.38 -6.47 -14.55
N PRO A 205 7.44 -5.71 -13.44
CA PRO A 205 7.57 -6.25 -12.10
C PRO A 205 6.34 -7.08 -11.73
N LYS A 206 6.55 -8.23 -11.09
CA LYS A 206 5.48 -9.16 -10.68
C LYS A 206 5.41 -9.39 -9.18
N THR A 207 6.49 -9.82 -8.56
CA THR A 207 6.56 -10.10 -7.12
C THR A 207 7.98 -9.92 -6.59
N ALA A 208 8.09 -9.61 -5.30
CA ALA A 208 9.31 -9.73 -4.53
C ALA A 208 9.00 -10.52 -3.26
N TYR A 209 9.87 -11.46 -2.89
CA TYR A 209 9.68 -12.28 -1.69
C TYR A 209 11.02 -12.63 -1.03
N PRO A 210 11.06 -12.76 0.29
CA PRO A 210 12.27 -13.14 1.00
C PRO A 210 12.51 -14.64 0.86
N ILE A 211 13.76 -15.06 0.99
CA ILE A 211 14.15 -16.46 1.07
C ILE A 211 14.96 -16.71 2.35
N LEU A 212 14.84 -17.93 2.88
CA LEU A 212 15.57 -18.40 4.05
C LEU A 212 17.09 -18.44 3.81
#